data_AF-A0A520ZRM9-F1
#
_entry.id   AF-A0A520ZRM9-F1
#
_cell.length_a   1.000
_cell.length_b   1.000
_cell.length_c   1.000
_cell.angle_alpha   90.00
_cell.angle_beta   90.00
_cell.angle_gamma   90.00
#
_symmetry.space_group_name_H-M   'P 1'
#
loop_
_entity.id
_entity.type
_entity.pdbx_description
1 polymer ?
#
loop_
_entity_poly.entity_id
_entity_poly.type
_entity_poly.pdbx_seq_one_letter_code
_entity_poly.pdbx_strand_id
1 'polypeptide(L)' 'MSYLEYNVQTVPTGARKILYANWPLVLLLTAVASVGFLMLYSVAGGDLSRWAEPQMKRFVLGLVV' A
#
# COMPACT_ATOMS: atom_id res chain seq x y z
N MET A 1 21.98 -29.91 18.70
CA MET A 1 21.03 -29.45 17.66
C MET A 1 20.12 -30.62 17.30
N SER A 2 18.85 -30.54 17.69
CA SER A 2 17.82 -31.55 17.43
C SER A 2 17.13 -31.30 16.09
N TYR A 3 16.65 -32.34 15.42
CA TYR A 3 15.88 -32.25 14.16
C TYR A 3 14.66 -31.31 14.27
N LEU A 4 14.13 -31.13 15.49
CA LEU A 4 13.01 -30.23 15.77
C LEU A 4 13.39 -28.75 15.69
N GLU A 5 14.64 -28.36 15.96
CA GLU A 5 15.09 -26.95 15.88
C GLU A 5 15.14 -26.42 14.44
N TYR A 6 15.44 -27.28 13.47
CA TYR A 6 15.51 -26.90 12.05
C TYR A 6 14.13 -26.70 11.39
N ASN A 7 13.08 -27.26 11.98
CA ASN A 7 11.71 -27.19 11.43
C ASN A 7 10.85 -26.10 12.09
N VAL A 8 11.42 -25.26 12.96
CA VAL A 8 10.67 -24.19 13.63
C VAL A 8 10.40 -23.05 12.64
N GLN A 9 9.13 -22.93 12.23
CA GLN A 9 8.64 -21.81 11.43
C GLN A 9 8.78 -20.50 12.23
N THR A 10 9.49 -19.51 11.66
CA THR A 10 9.68 -18.21 12.31
C THR A 10 8.65 -17.19 11.81
N VAL A 11 7.87 -16.63 12.72
CA VAL A 11 6.93 -15.54 12.40
C VAL A 11 7.74 -14.25 12.21
N PRO A 12 7.49 -13.48 11.13
CA PRO A 12 8.17 -12.19 10.95
C PRO A 12 7.85 -11.21 12.08
N THR A 13 8.87 -10.54 12.61
CA THR A 13 8.78 -9.54 13.69
C THR A 13 9.31 -8.18 13.23
N GLY A 14 8.86 -7.11 13.89
CA GLY A 14 9.23 -5.73 13.56
C GLY A 14 8.91 -5.34 12.10
N ALA A 15 9.80 -4.56 11.48
CA ALA A 15 9.66 -4.09 10.10
C ALA A 15 9.66 -5.23 9.06
N ARG A 16 10.16 -6.42 9.41
CA ARG A 16 10.14 -7.59 8.51
C ARG A 16 8.73 -7.94 8.06
N LYS A 17 7.71 -7.68 8.88
CA LYS A 17 6.29 -7.94 8.54
C LYS A 17 5.85 -7.27 7.23
N ILE A 18 6.43 -6.12 6.88
CA ILE A 18 6.09 -5.39 5.64
C ILE A 18 6.37 -6.24 4.40
N LEU A 19 7.47 -7.02 4.41
CA LEU A 19 7.82 -7.91 3.28
C LEU A 19 6.83 -9.07 3.11
N TYR A 20 6.12 -9.44 4.18
CA TYR A 20 5.15 -10.53 4.21
C TYR A 20 3.70 -10.03 4.09
N ALA A 21 3.49 -8.75 3.80
CA ALA A 21 2.17 -8.21 3.48
C ALA A 21 1.63 -8.83 2.18
N ASN A 22 0.31 -8.78 1.98
CA ASN A 22 -0.32 -9.22 0.73
C ASN A 22 -0.06 -8.20 -0.38
N TRP A 23 1.15 -8.22 -0.95
CA TRP A 23 1.59 -7.30 -1.99
C TRP A 23 0.71 -7.28 -3.24
N PRO A 24 0.17 -8.43 -3.73
CA PRO A 24 -0.80 -8.41 -4.81
C PRO A 24 -2.03 -7.54 -4.49
N LEU A 25 -2.56 -7.61 -3.26
CA LEU A 25 -3.67 -6.77 -2.84
C LEU A 25 -3.29 -5.29 -2.75
N VAL A 26 -2.12 -4.98 -2.20
CA VAL A 26 -1.60 -3.59 -2.14
C VAL A 26 -1.48 -3.01 -3.55
N LEU A 27 -0.96 -3.78 -4.50
CA LEU A 27 -0.84 -3.38 -5.90
C LEU A 27 -2.22 -3.17 -6.54
N LEU A 28 -3.17 -4.07 -6.30
CA LEU A 28 -4.54 -3.94 -6.80
C LEU A 28 -5.20 -2.66 -6.30
N LEU A 29 -5.15 -2.39 -5.00
CA LEU A 29 -5.73 -1.19 -4.40
C LEU A 29 -5.06 0.09 -4.92
N THR A 30 -3.73 0.06 -5.08
CA THR A 30 -2.98 1.19 -5.65
C THR A 30 -3.39 1.45 -7.11
N ALA A 31 -3.59 0.41 -7.90
CA ALA A 31 -4.07 0.55 -9.28
C ALA A 31 -5.47 1.18 -9.33
N VAL A 32 -6.41 0.69 -8.52
CA VAL A 32 -7.77 1.27 -8.43
C VAL A 32 -7.72 2.73 -7.96
N ALA A 33 -6.92 3.03 -6.94
CA ALA A 33 -6.75 4.40 -6.44
C ALA A 33 -6.16 5.34 -7.51
N SER A 34 -5.21 4.86 -8.32
CA SER A 34 -4.61 5.66 -9.40
C SER A 34 -5.63 6.10 -10.45
N VAL A 35 -6.56 5.21 -10.82
CA VAL A 35 -7.69 5.54 -11.70
C VAL A 35 -8.58 6.60 -11.03
N GLY A 36 -8.83 6.48 -9.73
CA GLY A 36 -9.54 7.50 -8.96
C GLY A 36 -8.85 8.86 -8.97
N PHE A 37 -7.51 8.92 -8.83
CA PHE A 37 -6.76 10.18 -8.91
C PHE A 37 -6.85 10.81 -10.30
N LEU A 38 -6.81 10.00 -11.37
CA LEU A 38 -7.02 10.49 -12.74
C LEU A 38 -8.43 11.07 -12.93
N MET A 39 -9.46 10.45 -12.35
CA MET A 39 -10.82 11.00 -12.38
C MET A 39 -10.92 12.34 -11.65
N LEU A 40 -10.28 12.47 -10.48
CA LEU A 40 -10.26 13.73 -9.72
C LEU A 40 -9.52 14.84 -10.46
N TYR A 41 -8.40 14.51 -11.13
CA TYR A 41 -7.68 15.42 -12.01
C TYR A 41 -8.54 15.89 -13.19
N SER A 42 -9.27 14.96 -13.82
CA SER A 42 -10.18 15.25 -14.93
C SER A 42 -11.30 16.20 -14.51
N VAL A 43 -11.99 15.92 -13.40
CA VAL A 43 -13.08 16.75 -12.87
C VAL A 43 -12.58 18.13 -12.39
N ALA A 44 -11.31 18.25 -12.01
CA ALA A 44 -10.70 19.54 -11.67
C ALA A 44 -10.33 20.41 -12.89
N GLY A 45 -10.57 19.94 -14.12
CA GLY A 45 -10.13 20.64 -15.33
C GLY A 45 -8.61 20.60 -15.53
N GLY A 46 -7.94 19.57 -15.00
CA GLY A 46 -6.48 19.41 -15.10
C GLY A 46 -5.69 20.04 -13.95
N ASP A 47 -6.35 20.47 -12.86
CA ASP A 47 -5.68 20.95 -11.65
C ASP A 47 -5.51 19.82 -10.62
N LEU A 48 -4.26 19.33 -10.46
CA LEU A 48 -3.92 18.31 -9.47
C LEU A 48 -4.16 18.78 -8.02
N SER A 49 -3.95 20.06 -7.73
CA SER A 49 -3.93 20.58 -6.36
C SER A 49 -5.30 20.59 -5.70
N ARG A 50 -6.35 20.69 -6.53
CA ARG A 50 -7.73 20.87 -6.07
C ARG A 50 -8.31 19.63 -5.38
N TRP A 51 -8.13 18.45 -5.98
CA TRP A 51 -8.77 17.22 -5.49
C TRP A 51 -7.82 16.03 -5.41
N ALA A 52 -6.97 15.82 -6.42
CA ALA A 52 -6.12 14.65 -6.51
C ALA A 52 -4.99 14.68 -5.46
N GLU A 53 -4.27 15.79 -5.33
CA GLU A 53 -3.14 15.91 -4.40
C GLU A 53 -3.54 15.67 -2.93
N PRO A 54 -4.60 16.28 -2.38
CA PRO A 54 -5.04 15.98 -1.02
C PRO A 54 -5.42 14.50 -0.83
N GLN A 55 -6.03 13.87 -1.84
CA GLN A 55 -6.40 12.46 -1.78
C GLN A 55 -5.19 11.53 -1.87
N MET A 56 -4.21 11.84 -2.70
CA MET A 56 -2.94 11.10 -2.77
C MET A 56 -2.20 11.12 -1.43
N LYS A 57 -2.14 12.27 -0.75
CA LYS A 57 -1.53 12.38 0.60
C LYS A 57 -2.24 11.49 1.61
N ARG A 58 -3.57 11.46 1.60
CA ARG A 58 -4.39 10.60 2.48
C ARG A 58 -4.21 9.11 2.19
N PHE A 59 -4.16 8.74 0.91
CA PHE A 59 -3.92 7.36 0.48
C PHE A 59 -2.55 6.87 0.95
N VAL A 60 -1.49 7.66 0.75
CA VAL A 60 -0.14 7.29 1.19
C VAL A 60 -0.08 7.17 2.71
N LEU A 61 -0.68 8.12 3.45
CA LEU A 61 -0.74 8.03 4.91
C LEU A 61 -1.47 6.76 5.38
N GLY A 62 -2.62 6.44 4.77
CA GLY A 62 -3.41 5.25 5.10
C GLY A 62 -2.78 3.93 4.66
N LEU A 63 -1.81 3.94 3.75
CA LEU A 63 -1.06 2.75 3.33
C LEU A 63 0.12 2.47 4.28
N VAL A 64 0.65 3.49 4.95
CA VAL A 64 1.86 3.42 5.79
C VAL A 64 1.53 3.17 7.27
N VAL A 65 0.39 3.65 7.76
CA VAL A 65 -0.05 3.59 9.17
C VAL A 65 -1.06 2.46 9.38
#